data_AF-A0A8S3EPG4-F1
#
_entry.id   AF-A0A8S3EPG4-F1
#
_cell.length_a   1.000
_cell.length_b   1.000
_cell.length_c   1.000
_cell.angle_alpha   90.00
_cell.angle_beta   90.00
_cell.angle_gamma   90.00
#
_symmetry.space_group_name_H-M   'P 1'
#
loop_
_entity.id
_entity.type
_entity.pdbx_description
1 polymer ?
#
loop_
_entity_poly.entity_id
_entity_poly.type
_entity_poly.pdbx_seq_one_letter_code
_entity_poly.pdbx_strand_id
1 'polypeptide(L)'
;MSEARKDNAPAIALEAALKPTSSSIDLSAHLIVRGYDFNKSQPIDYFNLLRSYSTMGFQATNFGQACQQIDTMLETDSIIFLGYTSNMVSSGCRDIIRYLCQHKLIHVLVTTAGGIEEDFIKCLAPTFVGEFTLNGQQLRANGINRIGNLLVPNDNYCKFEDWLMPIL
;
A
#
# COMPACT_ATOMS: atom_id res chain seq x y z
N MET A 1 -10.00 25.30 -34.86
CA MET A 1 -8.97 24.45 -35.51
C MET A 1 -9.68 23.43 -36.38
N SER A 2 -10.18 23.88 -37.53
CA SER A 2 -9.60 23.76 -38.88
C SER A 2 -10.04 22.46 -39.58
N GLU A 3 -11.20 22.54 -40.25
CA GLU A 3 -11.69 21.56 -41.24
C GLU A 3 -10.71 21.34 -42.41
N ALA A 4 -9.71 22.22 -42.58
CA ALA A 4 -8.75 22.24 -43.69
C ALA A 4 -7.65 21.15 -43.69
N ARG A 5 -7.74 20.07 -42.90
CA ARG A 5 -6.71 18.99 -42.84
C ARG A 5 -7.19 17.59 -43.19
N LYS A 6 -8.47 17.38 -43.49
CA LYS A 6 -8.98 16.04 -43.84
C LYS A 6 -8.65 15.62 -45.27
N ASP A 7 -8.44 16.57 -46.19
CA ASP A 7 -8.44 16.28 -47.63
C ASP A 7 -7.12 15.72 -48.19
N ASN A 8 -6.03 15.67 -47.39
CA ASN A 8 -4.72 15.12 -47.80
C ASN A 8 -4.22 13.98 -46.88
N ALA A 9 -5.04 13.49 -45.97
CA ALA A 9 -4.65 12.38 -45.10
C ALA A 9 -4.77 11.05 -45.87
N PRO A 10 -3.77 10.14 -45.77
CA PRO A 10 -3.87 8.82 -46.38
C PRO A 10 -5.15 8.10 -45.94
N ALA A 11 -5.87 7.48 -46.87
CA ALA A 11 -7.14 6.80 -46.59
C ALA A 11 -7.02 5.78 -45.45
N ILE A 12 -5.90 5.04 -45.40
CA ILE A 12 -5.60 4.06 -44.34
C ILE A 12 -5.47 4.71 -42.95
N ALA A 13 -4.99 5.95 -42.86
CA ALA A 13 -4.89 6.68 -41.61
C ALA A 13 -6.26 7.17 -41.13
N LEU A 14 -7.13 7.59 -42.06
CA LEU A 14 -8.50 7.98 -41.75
C LEU A 14 -9.33 6.78 -41.27
N GLU A 15 -9.22 5.64 -41.95
CA GLU A 15 -9.91 4.40 -41.56
C GLU A 15 -9.47 3.91 -40.18
N ALA A 16 -8.17 3.96 -39.89
CA ALA A 16 -7.64 3.53 -38.59
C ALA A 16 -8.03 4.47 -37.43
N ALA A 17 -7.94 5.79 -37.63
CA ALA A 17 -8.13 6.77 -36.55
C ALA A 17 -9.59 7.19 -36.33
N LEU A 18 -10.45 7.11 -37.36
CA LEU A 18 -11.84 7.56 -37.31
C LEU A 18 -12.83 6.39 -37.30
N LYS A 19 -12.39 5.22 -36.82
CA LYS A 19 -13.25 4.05 -36.68
C LYS A 19 -14.45 4.40 -35.79
N PRO A 20 -15.69 4.24 -36.27
CA PRO A 20 -16.87 4.54 -35.46
C PRO A 20 -16.97 3.56 -34.28
N THR A 21 -17.42 4.06 -33.14
CA THR A 21 -17.69 3.25 -31.96
C THR A 21 -18.86 2.30 -32.24
N SER A 22 -18.67 1.01 -32.01
CA SER A 22 -19.73 0.02 -32.08
C SER A 22 -20.60 0.05 -30.82
N SER A 23 -21.89 -0.25 -30.95
CA SER A 23 -22.82 -0.44 -29.83
C SER A 23 -22.76 -1.85 -29.21
N SER A 24 -21.81 -2.70 -29.63
CA SER A 24 -21.67 -4.06 -29.11
C SER A 24 -21.22 -4.13 -27.64
N ILE A 25 -20.62 -3.06 -27.12
CA ILE A 25 -20.23 -2.91 -25.72
C ILE A 25 -21.11 -1.81 -25.11
N ASP A 26 -21.86 -2.14 -24.07
CA ASP A 26 -22.67 -1.18 -23.34
C ASP A 26 -21.81 -0.37 -22.37
N LEU A 27 -21.40 0.83 -22.79
CA LEU A 27 -20.61 1.74 -21.97
C LEU A 27 -21.38 2.27 -20.75
N SER A 28 -22.72 2.20 -20.73
CA SER A 28 -23.52 2.71 -19.61
C SER A 28 -23.44 1.84 -18.36
N ALA A 29 -23.04 0.58 -18.50
CA ALA A 29 -22.78 -0.33 -17.39
C ALA A 29 -21.43 -0.05 -16.67
N HIS A 30 -20.61 0.87 -17.19
CA HIS A 30 -19.28 1.15 -16.66
C HIS A 30 -19.22 2.49 -15.91
N LEU A 31 -18.38 2.55 -14.89
CA LEU A 31 -18.12 3.79 -14.17
C LEU A 31 -17.36 4.79 -15.06
N ILE A 32 -17.82 6.04 -15.08
CA ILE A 32 -17.14 7.13 -15.77
C ILE A 32 -15.91 7.54 -14.97
N VAL A 33 -14.77 7.69 -15.65
CA VAL A 33 -13.54 8.16 -15.04
C VAL A 33 -13.72 9.57 -14.50
N ARG A 34 -13.48 9.74 -13.20
CA ARG A 34 -13.60 11.02 -12.50
C ARG A 34 -12.71 11.03 -11.25
N GLY A 35 -11.95 12.10 -11.08
CA GLY A 35 -11.18 12.37 -9.85
C GLY A 35 -11.92 13.24 -8.83
N TYR A 36 -11.30 13.40 -7.67
CA TYR A 36 -11.75 14.32 -6.63
C TYR A 36 -11.63 15.78 -7.09
N ASP A 37 -12.66 16.59 -6.83
CA ASP A 37 -12.69 18.01 -7.19
C ASP A 37 -12.38 18.87 -5.97
N PHE A 38 -11.15 19.38 -5.91
CA PHE A 38 -10.66 20.21 -4.78
C PHE A 38 -11.39 21.55 -4.63
N ASN A 39 -12.16 21.99 -5.63
CA ASN A 39 -12.96 23.21 -5.53
C ASN A 39 -14.29 23.00 -4.79
N LYS A 40 -14.71 21.74 -4.57
CA LYS A 40 -16.03 21.40 -4.02
C LYS A 40 -16.07 21.19 -2.51
N SER A 41 -14.92 21.11 -1.84
CA SER A 41 -14.86 20.97 -0.39
C SER A 41 -13.71 21.77 0.19
N GLN A 42 -14.03 22.60 1.18
CA GLN A 42 -13.09 23.30 2.03
C GLN A 42 -13.57 23.19 3.49
N PRO A 43 -12.82 22.55 4.41
CA PRO A 43 -11.48 21.95 4.20
C PRO A 43 -11.51 20.72 3.26
N ILE A 44 -10.31 20.26 2.87
CA ILE A 44 -10.17 19.05 2.04
C ILE A 44 -10.75 17.85 2.78
N ASP A 45 -11.69 17.16 2.14
CA ASP A 45 -12.25 15.91 2.64
C ASP A 45 -11.41 14.73 2.16
N TYR A 46 -10.52 14.25 3.03
CA TYR A 46 -9.65 13.11 2.74
C TYR A 46 -10.41 11.79 2.55
N PHE A 47 -11.55 11.61 3.21
CA PHE A 47 -12.36 10.42 3.06
C PHE A 47 -12.94 10.35 1.64
N ASN A 48 -13.56 11.44 1.19
CA ASN A 48 -14.09 11.50 -0.17
C ASN A 48 -12.99 11.57 -1.25
N LEU A 49 -11.80 12.10 -0.92
CA LEU A 49 -10.63 11.98 -1.78
C LEU A 49 -10.25 10.51 -2.02
N LEU A 50 -10.05 9.74 -0.95
CA LEU A 50 -9.71 8.31 -1.09
C LEU A 50 -10.84 7.51 -1.71
N ARG A 51 -12.10 7.82 -1.39
CA ARG A 51 -13.26 7.16 -2.01
C ARG A 51 -13.31 7.38 -3.53
N SER A 52 -12.89 8.55 -4.01
CA SER A 52 -12.86 8.84 -5.44
C SER A 52 -11.84 7.99 -6.22
N TYR A 53 -10.90 7.31 -5.54
CA TYR A 53 -9.91 6.46 -6.20
C TYR A 53 -10.58 5.33 -7.01
N SER A 54 -11.78 4.88 -6.64
CA SER A 54 -12.53 3.86 -7.39
C SER A 54 -12.81 4.26 -8.84
N THR A 55 -12.88 5.55 -9.15
CA THR A 55 -13.16 6.08 -10.50
C THR A 55 -11.97 6.80 -11.14
N MET A 56 -10.77 6.78 -10.53
CA MET A 56 -9.60 7.50 -11.05
C MET A 56 -8.80 6.72 -12.11
N GLY A 57 -8.89 5.38 -12.11
CA GLY A 57 -8.15 4.51 -13.03
C GLY A 57 -6.82 4.00 -12.43
N PHE A 58 -6.21 3.04 -13.13
CA PHE A 58 -4.93 2.41 -12.76
C PHE A 58 -4.93 1.86 -11.31
N GLN A 59 -3.84 2.07 -10.55
CA GLN A 59 -3.73 1.55 -9.18
C GLN A 59 -4.68 2.22 -8.19
N ALA A 60 -5.18 3.44 -8.48
CA ALA A 60 -6.19 4.08 -7.65
C ALA A 60 -7.48 3.25 -7.64
N THR A 61 -7.92 2.78 -8.81
CA THR A 61 -9.12 1.91 -8.88
C THR A 61 -8.90 0.60 -8.10
N ASN A 62 -7.72 0.00 -8.18
CA ASN A 62 -7.40 -1.20 -7.40
C ASN A 62 -7.45 -0.92 -5.89
N PHE A 63 -6.96 0.23 -5.42
CA PHE A 63 -7.07 0.62 -4.01
C PHE A 63 -8.53 0.77 -3.58
N GLY A 64 -9.35 1.46 -4.38
CA GLY A 64 -10.79 1.61 -4.09
C GLY A 64 -11.54 0.28 -4.05
N GLN A 65 -11.21 -0.65 -4.95
CA GLN A 65 -11.76 -2.01 -4.94
C GLN A 65 -11.30 -2.79 -3.70
N ALA A 66 -10.02 -2.67 -3.31
CA ALA A 66 -9.50 -3.33 -2.12
C ALA A 66 -10.22 -2.87 -0.84
N CYS A 67 -10.51 -1.57 -0.69
CA CYS A 67 -11.31 -1.06 0.42
C CYS A 67 -12.70 -1.71 0.47
N GLN A 68 -13.41 -1.75 -0.67
CA GLN A 68 -14.75 -2.36 -0.75
C GLN A 68 -14.74 -3.85 -0.41
N GLN A 69 -13.69 -4.57 -0.84
CA GLN A 69 -13.54 -5.99 -0.50
C GLN A 69 -13.29 -6.20 1.00
N ILE A 70 -12.46 -5.36 1.62
CA ILE A 70 -12.22 -5.40 3.08
C ILE A 70 -13.51 -5.08 3.85
N ASP A 71 -14.26 -4.05 3.43
CA ASP A 71 -15.55 -3.73 4.05
C ASP A 71 -16.51 -4.93 3.97
N THR A 72 -16.57 -5.59 2.81
CA THR A 72 -17.37 -6.82 2.63
C THR A 72 -16.92 -7.93 3.58
N MET A 73 -15.61 -8.13 3.79
CA MET A 73 -15.09 -9.13 4.73
C MET A 73 -15.46 -8.82 6.18
N LEU A 74 -15.52 -7.54 6.55
CA LEU A 74 -15.88 -7.08 7.91
C LEU A 74 -17.39 -7.13 8.17
N GLU A 75 -18.21 -6.92 7.13
CA GLU A 75 -19.68 -6.97 7.22
C GLU A 75 -20.24 -8.40 7.17
N THR A 76 -19.46 -9.35 6.65
CA THR A 76 -19.82 -10.76 6.57
C THR A 76 -19.17 -11.56 7.71
N ASP A 77 -19.73 -12.73 8.05
CA ASP A 77 -19.17 -13.64 9.05
C ASP A 77 -17.97 -14.43 8.48
N SER A 78 -16.98 -13.70 7.97
CA SER A 78 -15.80 -14.23 7.28
C SER A 78 -14.64 -14.48 8.26
N ILE A 79 -13.95 -15.61 8.09
CA ILE A 79 -12.67 -15.84 8.78
C ILE A 79 -11.56 -15.10 8.04
N ILE A 80 -11.06 -14.03 8.65
CA ILE A 80 -10.04 -13.16 8.07
C ILE A 80 -8.63 -13.64 8.44
N PHE A 81 -7.86 -14.02 7.43
CA PHE A 81 -6.43 -14.33 7.51
C PHE A 81 -5.62 -13.11 7.08
N LEU A 82 -4.73 -12.62 7.95
CA LEU A 82 -3.78 -11.58 7.62
C LEU A 82 -2.37 -12.17 7.48
N GLY A 83 -1.83 -12.09 6.26
CA GLY A 83 -0.44 -12.43 5.98
C GLY A 83 0.41 -11.18 5.78
N TYR A 84 1.58 -11.10 6.42
CA TYR A 84 2.56 -10.04 6.16
C TYR A 84 4.01 -10.50 6.29
N THR A 85 4.90 -9.86 5.53
CA THR A 85 6.36 -10.07 5.59
C THR A 85 6.99 -9.28 6.74
N SER A 86 8.17 -9.70 7.20
CA SER A 86 8.86 -9.11 8.37
C SER A 86 9.07 -7.59 8.27
N ASN A 87 9.40 -7.08 7.08
CA ASN A 87 9.63 -5.65 6.85
C ASN A 87 8.41 -4.76 7.20
N MET A 88 7.19 -5.32 7.19
CA MET A 88 5.99 -4.60 7.62
C MET A 88 6.03 -4.29 9.11
N VAL A 89 6.58 -5.20 9.92
CA VAL A 89 6.81 -4.99 11.36
C VAL A 89 8.04 -4.14 11.62
N SER A 90 9.08 -4.20 10.77
CA SER A 90 10.19 -3.24 10.82
C SER A 90 9.70 -1.80 10.62
N SER A 91 8.70 -1.60 9.76
CA SER A 91 8.10 -0.30 9.47
C SER A 91 7.09 0.18 10.54
N GLY A 92 6.46 1.33 10.28
CA GLY A 92 5.34 1.84 11.08
C GLY A 92 4.02 1.08 10.89
N CYS A 93 3.90 0.21 9.86
CA CYS A 93 2.71 -0.62 9.67
C CYS A 93 2.46 -1.57 10.85
N ARG A 94 3.50 -1.87 11.64
CA ARG A 94 3.42 -2.57 12.93
C ARG A 94 2.28 -2.07 13.82
N ASP A 95 2.09 -0.76 13.93
CA ASP A 95 1.07 -0.20 14.82
C ASP A 95 -0.36 -0.36 14.27
N ILE A 96 -0.51 -0.43 12.94
CA ILE A 96 -1.77 -0.76 12.27
C ILE A 96 -2.07 -2.24 12.49
N ILE A 97 -1.09 -3.14 12.27
CA ILE A 97 -1.26 -4.57 12.50
C ILE A 97 -1.65 -4.85 13.96
N ARG A 98 -0.95 -4.23 14.93
CA ARG A 98 -1.30 -4.32 16.35
C ARG A 98 -2.73 -3.84 16.62
N TYR A 99 -3.18 -2.76 15.99
CA TYR A 99 -4.58 -2.31 16.12
C TYR A 99 -5.56 -3.38 15.66
N LEU A 100 -5.34 -3.95 14.47
CA LEU A 100 -6.20 -5.00 13.92
C LEU A 100 -6.27 -6.23 14.85
N CYS A 101 -5.12 -6.67 15.38
CA CYS A 101 -5.05 -7.76 16.35
C CYS A 101 -5.77 -7.42 17.67
N GLN A 102 -5.47 -6.26 18.26
CA GLN A 102 -6.00 -5.84 19.56
C GLN A 102 -7.52 -5.73 19.55
N HIS A 103 -8.10 -5.26 18.44
CA HIS A 103 -9.54 -5.10 18.28
C HIS A 103 -10.22 -6.32 17.66
N LYS A 104 -9.51 -7.46 17.53
CA LYS A 104 -10.02 -8.72 16.99
C LYS A 104 -10.66 -8.57 15.61
N LEU A 105 -10.09 -7.71 14.77
CA LEU A 105 -10.51 -7.50 13.38
C LEU A 105 -9.91 -8.53 12.42
N ILE A 106 -9.00 -9.37 12.92
CA ILE A 106 -8.40 -10.49 12.19
C ILE A 106 -8.48 -11.75 13.06
N HIS A 107 -8.60 -12.91 12.42
CA HIS A 107 -8.78 -14.20 13.10
C HIS A 107 -7.48 -15.01 13.12
N VAL A 108 -6.72 -14.97 12.03
CA VAL A 108 -5.47 -15.72 11.87
C VAL A 108 -4.39 -14.79 11.35
N LEU A 109 -3.20 -14.88 11.93
CA LEU A 109 -2.04 -14.11 11.54
C LEU A 109 -0.93 -15.06 11.06
N VAL A 110 -0.37 -14.78 9.88
CA VAL A 110 0.74 -15.53 9.31
C VAL A 110 1.88 -14.56 8.98
N THR A 111 3.05 -14.80 9.54
CA THR A 111 4.25 -14.00 9.26
C THR A 111 5.52 -14.84 9.37
N THR A 112 6.65 -14.25 9.01
CA THR A 112 7.98 -14.86 9.13
C THR A 112 8.59 -14.57 10.50
N ALA A 113 9.69 -15.24 10.86
CA ALA A 113 10.37 -15.05 12.15
C ALA A 113 10.67 -13.57 12.46
N GLY A 114 11.17 -12.82 11.46
CA GLY A 114 11.42 -11.38 11.57
C GLY A 114 10.18 -10.57 11.96
N GLY A 115 8.99 -10.96 11.50
CA GLY A 115 7.74 -10.30 11.86
C GLY A 115 7.29 -10.54 13.31
N ILE A 116 7.86 -11.54 13.98
CA ILE A 116 7.62 -11.82 15.39
C ILE A 116 8.71 -11.17 16.25
N GLU A 117 9.98 -11.45 15.98
CA GLU A 117 11.10 -10.97 16.82
C GLU A 117 11.20 -9.44 16.81
N GLU A 118 10.97 -8.78 15.67
CA GLU A 118 11.06 -7.32 15.59
C GLU A 118 9.93 -6.61 16.36
N ASP A 119 8.77 -7.26 16.54
CA ASP A 119 7.70 -6.70 17.37
C ASP A 119 8.12 -6.66 18.86
N PHE A 120 8.74 -7.74 19.35
CA PHE A 120 9.29 -7.80 20.70
C PHE A 120 10.48 -6.84 20.87
N ILE A 121 11.42 -6.82 19.92
CA ILE A 121 12.57 -5.91 19.95
C ILE A 121 12.12 -4.45 20.06
N LYS A 122 11.06 -4.05 19.36
CA LYS A 122 10.52 -2.68 19.41
C LYS A 122 9.94 -2.28 20.78
N CYS A 123 9.63 -3.24 21.65
CA CYS A 123 9.27 -2.98 23.04
C CYS A 123 10.50 -2.72 23.93
N LEU A 124 11.70 -3.09 23.49
CA LEU A 124 12.96 -2.97 24.24
C LEU A 124 13.80 -1.76 23.78
N ALA A 125 13.77 -1.47 22.47
CA ALA A 125 14.53 -0.38 21.87
C ALA A 125 13.94 0.05 20.51
N PRO A 126 14.11 1.33 20.11
CA PRO A 126 13.52 1.84 18.88
C PRO A 126 14.27 1.40 17.61
N THR A 127 13.56 1.45 16.49
CA THR A 127 14.09 1.44 15.11
C THR A 127 14.06 2.87 14.57
N PHE A 128 15.06 3.26 13.77
CA PHE A 128 15.20 4.61 13.24
C PHE A 128 15.02 4.66 11.73
N VAL A 129 14.63 5.83 11.20
CA VAL A 129 14.62 6.08 9.75
C VAL A 129 16.03 6.50 9.30
N GLY A 130 16.49 5.93 8.20
CA GLY A 130 17.73 6.24 7.49
C GLY A 130 17.50 6.28 5.98
N GLU A 131 18.45 5.79 5.18
CA GLU A 131 18.38 5.81 3.72
C GLU A 131 18.80 4.46 3.10
N PHE A 132 18.24 4.14 1.94
CA PHE A 132 18.61 2.93 1.17
C PHE A 132 20.08 2.92 0.74
N THR A 133 20.65 4.11 0.54
CA THR A 133 21.98 4.36 -0.03
C THR A 133 23.12 4.37 0.99
N LEU A 134 22.82 4.21 2.29
CA LEU A 134 23.84 4.20 3.33
C LEU A 134 24.84 3.05 3.12
N ASN A 135 26.13 3.38 3.25
CA ASN A 135 27.24 2.47 2.99
C ASN A 135 27.27 1.31 4.00
N GLY A 136 27.14 0.07 3.51
CA GLY A 136 27.08 -1.12 4.37
C GLY A 136 28.34 -1.38 5.19
N GLN A 137 29.53 -1.03 4.68
CA GLN A 137 30.79 -1.19 5.41
C GLN A 137 30.85 -0.26 6.62
N GLN A 138 30.45 1.00 6.45
CA GLN A 138 30.37 1.96 7.56
C GLN A 138 29.33 1.55 8.59
N LEU A 139 28.13 1.14 8.14
CA LEU A 139 27.08 0.66 9.04
C LEU A 139 27.56 -0.53 9.86
N ARG A 140 28.20 -1.51 9.22
CA ARG A 140 28.75 -2.68 9.90
C ARG A 140 29.84 -2.30 10.91
N ALA A 141 30.75 -1.40 10.55
CA ALA A 141 31.80 -0.92 11.45
C ALA A 141 31.26 -0.21 12.70
N ASN A 142 30.04 0.34 12.62
CA ASN A 142 29.36 1.01 13.73
C ASN A 142 28.26 0.15 14.39
N GLY A 143 28.15 -1.14 14.06
CA GLY A 143 27.15 -2.02 14.66
C GLY A 143 25.70 -1.64 14.34
N ILE A 144 25.43 -1.14 13.14
CA ILE A 144 24.09 -0.76 12.70
C ILE A 144 23.62 -1.71 11.60
N ASN A 145 22.46 -2.33 11.81
CA ASN A 145 21.81 -3.18 10.82
C ASN A 145 20.81 -2.35 9.99
N ARG A 146 20.77 -2.55 8.67
CA ARG A 146 19.90 -1.78 7.76
C ARG A 146 18.81 -2.66 7.15
N ILE A 147 17.56 -2.18 7.21
CA ILE A 147 16.38 -2.79 6.61
C ILE A 147 15.76 -1.77 5.65
N GLY A 148 16.12 -1.82 4.36
CA GLY A 148 15.71 -0.79 3.40
C GLY A 148 16.26 0.59 3.78
N ASN A 149 15.37 1.52 4.13
CA ASN A 149 15.68 2.83 4.70
C ASN A 149 15.48 2.90 6.23
N LEU A 150 15.52 1.78 6.93
CA LEU A 150 15.41 1.72 8.39
C LEU A 150 16.72 1.22 9.00
N LEU A 151 17.02 1.67 10.22
CA LEU A 151 18.23 1.35 10.96
C LEU A 151 17.91 0.75 12.33
N VAL A 152 18.55 -0.37 12.64
CA VAL A 152 18.41 -1.10 13.91
C VAL A 152 19.80 -1.23 14.53
N PRO A 153 20.10 -0.53 15.64
CA PRO A 153 21.34 -0.71 16.38
C PRO A 153 21.50 -2.15 16.86
N ASN A 154 22.72 -2.69 16.83
CA ASN A 154 22.96 -4.08 17.26
C ASN A 154 22.60 -4.32 18.74
N ASP A 155 22.71 -3.28 19.57
CA ASP A 155 22.29 -3.31 20.99
C ASP A 155 20.82 -3.71 21.16
N ASN A 156 19.96 -3.48 20.16
CA ASN A 156 18.58 -3.95 20.18
C ASN A 156 18.50 -5.49 20.24
N TYR A 157 19.39 -6.17 19.50
CA TYR A 157 19.46 -7.63 19.49
C TYR A 157 20.12 -8.17 20.78
N CYS A 158 21.12 -7.48 21.33
CA CYS A 158 21.70 -7.85 22.63
C CYS A 158 20.62 -7.79 23.74
N LYS A 159 19.83 -6.70 23.78
CA LYS A 159 18.69 -6.59 24.72
C LYS A 159 17.65 -7.69 24.52
N PHE A 160 17.42 -8.08 23.27
CA PHE A 160 16.50 -9.15 22.95
C PHE A 160 17.01 -10.51 23.42
N GLU A 161 18.29 -10.80 23.25
CA GLU A 161 18.93 -11.99 23.81
C GLU A 161 18.80 -12.03 25.34
N ASP A 162 19.16 -10.94 26.02
CA ASP A 162 19.03 -10.83 27.48
C ASP A 162 17.59 -11.07 27.96
N TRP A 163 16.60 -10.60 27.20
CA TRP A 163 15.18 -10.78 27.51
C TRP A 163 14.66 -12.19 27.19
N LEU A 164 15.10 -12.78 26.08
CA LEU A 164 14.60 -14.06 25.57
C LEU A 164 15.21 -15.26 26.30
N MET A 165 16.50 -15.21 26.63
CA MET A 165 17.23 -16.36 27.21
C MET A 165 16.61 -16.91 28.50
N PRO A 166 16.09 -16.09 29.44
CA PRO A 166 15.42 -16.61 30.64
C PRO A 166 14.07 -17.31 30.37
N ILE A 167 13.49 -17.14 29.17
CA ILE A 167 12.21 -17.75 28.76
C ILE A 167 12.43 -19.11 28.10
N LEU A 168 13.60 -19.33 27.48
CA LEU A 168 14.01 -20.57 26.82
C LEU A 168 14.56 -21.61 27.81
#